data_AF-A0A0L6CMA3-F1
#
_entry.id   AF-A0A0L6CMA3-F1
#
_cell.length_a   1.000
_cell.length_b   1.000
_cell.length_c   1.000
_cell.angle_alpha   90.00
_cell.angle_beta   90.00
_cell.angle_gamma   90.00
#
_symmetry.space_group_name_H-M   'P 1'
#
loop_
_entity.id
_entity.type
_entity.pdbx_description
1 polymer ?
#
loop_
_entity_poly.entity_id
_entity_poly.type
_entity_poly.pdbx_seq_one_letter_code
_entity_poly.pdbx_strand_id
1 'polypeptide(L)'
;MSRRRVPSGVFETGAEPDPRFSLANERTFLAWIRTALALMAAGVAIEAVELDVEPHLRVIASVLLVLAGIGSALLAWFGWAGSERAMRAGVPLPSTAFKPALAVTVALAGLLLGIGALIT
;
A
#
# COMPACT_ATOMS: atom_id res chain seq x y z
N MET A 1 8.70 32.05 14.56
CA MET A 1 9.31 31.18 13.54
C MET A 1 8.24 30.25 12.99
N SER A 2 7.76 30.46 11.76
CA SER A 2 6.85 29.48 11.13
C SER A 2 7.66 28.22 10.83
N ARG A 3 7.32 27.10 11.46
CA ARG A 3 7.98 25.82 11.15
C ARG A 3 7.62 25.45 9.72
N ARG A 4 8.60 25.45 8.81
CA ARG A 4 8.43 24.89 7.46
C ARG A 4 7.97 23.43 7.60
N ARG A 5 6.81 23.10 7.04
CA ARG A 5 6.30 21.72 7.00
C ARG A 5 6.87 21.02 5.76
N VAL A 6 7.25 19.76 5.94
CA VAL A 6 7.85 18.91 4.89
C VAL A 6 6.85 17.81 4.58
N PRO A 7 6.56 17.49 3.30
CA PRO A 7 7.15 18.03 2.08
C PRO A 7 6.59 19.41 1.68
N SER A 8 7.47 20.37 1.40
CA SER A 8 7.09 21.75 1.06
C SER A 8 6.13 21.82 -0.14
N GLY A 9 6.35 21.02 -1.18
CA GLY A 9 5.47 20.99 -2.37
C GLY A 9 4.04 20.44 -2.15
N VAL A 10 3.72 19.96 -0.95
CA VAL A 10 2.33 19.63 -0.55
C VAL A 10 1.75 20.74 0.32
N PHE A 11 2.56 21.32 1.21
CA PHE A 11 2.16 22.29 2.24
C PHE A 11 2.23 23.77 1.82
N GLU A 12 2.91 24.12 0.72
CA GLU A 12 3.12 25.52 0.30
C GLU A 12 1.96 26.10 -0.53
N THR A 13 1.00 25.28 -1.01
CA THR A 13 -0.04 25.71 -1.96
C THR A 13 -1.45 25.58 -1.39
N GLY A 14 -2.34 26.52 -1.71
CA GLY A 14 -3.75 26.49 -1.33
C GLY A 14 -4.03 26.97 0.11
N ALA A 15 -5.26 26.78 0.57
CA ALA A 15 -5.67 27.12 1.93
C ALA A 15 -5.42 25.95 2.89
N GLU A 16 -5.11 26.24 4.15
CA GLU A 16 -4.93 25.18 5.15
C GLU A 16 -6.26 24.42 5.32
N PRO A 17 -6.29 23.09 5.13
CA PRO A 17 -7.51 22.31 5.29
C PRO A 17 -7.94 22.26 6.75
N ASP A 18 -9.20 21.93 6.99
CA ASP A 18 -9.66 21.58 8.32
C ASP A 18 -8.81 20.41 8.88
N PRO A 19 -8.16 20.58 10.05
CA PRO A 19 -7.28 19.58 10.64
C PRO A 19 -7.89 18.18 10.74
N ARG A 20 -9.22 18.06 10.88
CA ARG A 20 -9.88 16.75 10.96
C ARG A 20 -9.72 15.93 9.68
N PHE A 21 -9.73 16.58 8.52
CA PHE A 21 -9.59 15.89 7.23
C PHE A 21 -8.15 15.52 6.95
N SER A 22 -7.19 16.38 7.27
CA SER A 22 -5.75 16.04 7.20
C SER A 22 -5.42 14.86 8.12
N LEU A 23 -5.96 14.82 9.35
CA LEU A 23 -5.77 13.67 10.26
C LEU A 23 -6.46 12.38 9.75
N ALA A 24 -7.59 12.50 9.05
CA ALA A 24 -8.23 11.35 8.42
C ALA A 24 -7.41 10.81 7.23
N ASN A 25 -6.80 11.70 6.44
CA ASN A 25 -5.87 11.34 5.37
C ASN A 25 -4.63 10.63 5.92
N GLU A 26 -4.06 11.16 7.01
CA GLU A 26 -2.92 10.54 7.70
C GLU A 26 -3.23 9.12 8.20
N ARG A 27 -4.40 8.91 8.81
CA ARG A 27 -4.83 7.56 9.22
C ARG A 27 -4.94 6.60 8.04
N THR A 28 -5.40 7.09 6.89
CA THR A 28 -5.50 6.28 5.67
C THR A 28 -4.10 5.94 5.14
N PHE A 29 -3.18 6.90 5.13
CA PHE A 29 -1.76 6.67 4.80
C PHE A 29 -1.15 5.59 5.69
N LEU A 30 -1.26 5.74 7.02
CA LEU A 30 -0.72 4.79 7.98
C LEU A 30 -1.35 3.39 7.86
N ALA A 31 -2.65 3.32 7.54
CA ALA A 31 -3.31 2.05 7.26
C ALA A 31 -2.72 1.36 6.02
N TRP A 32 -2.42 2.09 4.96
CA TRP A 32 -1.76 1.54 3.76
C TRP A 32 -0.32 1.12 4.02
N ILE A 33 0.45 1.87 4.82
CA ILE A 33 1.80 1.47 5.23
C ILE A 33 1.78 0.17 6.02
N ARG A 34 0.83 0.01 6.94
CA ARG A 34 0.64 -1.25 7.66
C ARG A 34 0.35 -2.42 6.71
N THR A 35 -0.53 -2.23 5.74
CA THR A 35 -0.82 -3.25 4.73
C THR A 35 0.43 -3.59 3.91
N ALA A 36 1.19 -2.58 3.50
CA ALA A 36 2.44 -2.77 2.77
C ALA A 36 3.44 -3.63 3.56
N LEU A 37 3.64 -3.32 4.84
CA LEU A 37 4.54 -4.06 5.73
C LEU A 37 4.06 -5.51 5.94
N ALA A 38 2.76 -5.72 6.14
CA ALA A 38 2.19 -7.05 6.31
C ALA A 38 2.40 -7.93 5.05
N LEU A 39 2.21 -7.36 3.86
CA LEU A 39 2.40 -8.08 2.59
C LEU A 39 3.87 -8.43 2.35
N MET A 40 4.79 -7.48 2.58
CA MET A 40 6.22 -7.74 2.45
C MET A 40 6.68 -8.79 3.47
N ALA A 41 6.24 -8.70 4.72
CA ALA A 41 6.56 -9.68 5.75
C ALA A 41 6.03 -11.08 5.38
N ALA A 42 4.80 -11.18 4.87
CA ALA A 42 4.24 -12.46 4.41
C ALA A 42 5.02 -13.04 3.23
N GLY A 43 5.35 -12.22 2.23
CA GLY A 43 6.16 -12.64 1.09
C GLY A 43 7.53 -13.16 1.50
N VAL A 44 8.22 -12.45 2.39
CA VAL A 44 9.52 -12.88 2.92
C VAL A 44 9.39 -14.14 3.78
N ALA A 45 8.34 -14.23 4.61
CA ALA A 45 8.12 -15.38 5.49
C ALA A 45 7.91 -16.70 4.73
N ILE A 46 7.27 -16.64 3.55
CA ILE A 46 7.07 -17.81 2.68
C ILE A 46 8.41 -18.45 2.28
N GLU A 47 9.44 -17.65 2.02
CA GLU A 47 10.78 -18.14 1.65
C GLU A 47 11.69 -18.39 2.87
N ALA A 48 11.33 -17.84 4.03
CA ALA A 48 12.10 -18.00 5.26
C ALA A 48 11.74 -19.29 6.03
N VAL A 49 10.60 -19.90 5.73
CA VAL A 49 10.11 -21.12 6.40
C VAL A 49 10.17 -22.28 5.42
N GLU A 50 10.49 -23.47 5.93
CA GLU A 50 10.38 -24.71 5.16
C GLU A 50 8.89 -25.04 4.92
N LEU A 51 8.44 -24.77 3.70
CA LEU A 51 7.09 -25.08 3.24
C LEU A 51 7.16 -26.22 2.21
N ASP A 52 6.36 -27.26 2.44
CA ASP A 52 6.11 -28.35 1.51
C ASP A 52 5.14 -27.88 0.41
N VAL A 53 5.66 -27.01 -0.45
CA VAL A 53 4.94 -26.33 -1.54
C VAL A 53 5.86 -26.35 -2.75
N GLU A 54 5.29 -26.57 -3.92
CA GLU A 54 6.02 -26.58 -5.18
C GLU A 54 6.91 -25.32 -5.28
N PRO A 55 8.23 -25.49 -5.50
CA PRO A 55 9.19 -24.39 -5.38
C PRO A 55 8.92 -23.19 -6.28
N HIS A 56 8.49 -23.40 -7.52
CA HIS A 56 8.21 -22.31 -8.45
C HIS A 56 6.97 -21.48 -8.05
N LEU A 57 5.88 -22.14 -7.66
CA LEU A 57 4.65 -21.49 -7.22
C LEU A 57 4.86 -20.73 -5.91
N ARG A 58 5.66 -21.29 -5.00
CA ARG A 58 6.07 -20.64 -3.75
C ARG A 58 6.82 -19.32 -4.01
N VAL A 59 7.84 -19.36 -4.86
CA VAL A 59 8.63 -18.16 -5.22
C VAL A 59 7.77 -17.11 -5.92
N ILE A 60 6.90 -17.51 -6.85
CA ILE A 60 6.01 -16.57 -7.54
C ILE A 60 5.06 -15.90 -6.53
N ALA A 61 4.47 -16.66 -5.61
CA ALA A 61 3.59 -16.10 -4.57
C ALA A 61 4.33 -15.13 -3.64
N SER A 62 5.56 -15.47 -3.23
CA SER A 62 6.42 -14.59 -2.43
C SER A 62 6.68 -13.26 -3.13
N VAL A 63 7.14 -13.31 -4.39
CA VAL A 63 7.44 -12.12 -5.20
C VAL A 63 6.20 -11.25 -5.40
N LEU A 64 5.04 -11.86 -5.70
CA LEU A 64 3.78 -11.13 -5.85
C LEU A 64 3.40 -10.36 -4.59
N LEU A 65 3.54 -10.96 -3.40
CA LEU A 65 3.23 -10.31 -2.14
C LEU A 65 4.20 -9.16 -1.82
N VAL A 66 5.50 -9.35 -2.09
CA VAL A 66 6.50 -8.28 -1.92
C VAL A 66 6.21 -7.10 -2.85
N LEU A 67 5.93 -7.37 -4.13
CA LEU A 67 5.57 -6.33 -5.10
C LEU A 67 4.26 -5.62 -4.73
N ALA A 68 3.26 -6.35 -4.26
CA ALA A 68 2.01 -5.77 -3.75
C ALA A 68 2.25 -4.87 -2.54
N GLY A 69 3.17 -5.25 -1.66
CA GLY A 69 3.60 -4.44 -0.52
C GLY A 69 4.27 -3.14 -0.95
N ILE A 70 5.23 -3.21 -1.87
CA ILE A 70 5.88 -2.02 -2.47
C ILE A 70 4.83 -1.12 -3.13
N GLY A 71 3.95 -1.68 -3.95
CA GLY A 71 2.87 -0.95 -4.60
C GLY A 71 1.94 -0.25 -3.60
N SER A 72 1.61 -0.92 -2.48
CA SER A 72 0.79 -0.35 -1.41
C SER A 72 1.48 0.82 -0.71
N ALA A 73 2.80 0.76 -0.49
CA ALA A 73 3.57 1.86 0.10
C ALA A 73 3.64 3.08 -0.85
N LEU A 74 3.87 2.84 -2.13
CA LEU A 74 3.85 3.90 -3.15
C LEU A 74 2.46 4.55 -3.25
N LEU A 75 1.40 3.73 -3.25
CA LEU A 75 0.02 4.20 -3.25
C LEU A 75 -0.28 5.06 -2.03
N ALA A 76 0.19 4.66 -0.84
CA ALA A 76 0.04 5.44 0.38
C ALA A 76 0.59 6.86 0.18
N TRP A 77 1.82 6.96 -0.30
CA TRP A 77 2.50 8.23 -0.52
C TRP A 77 1.77 9.12 -1.54
N PHE A 78 1.51 8.60 -2.74
CA PHE A 78 0.87 9.37 -3.81
C PHE A 78 -0.59 9.70 -3.50
N GLY A 79 -1.32 8.78 -2.88
CA GLY A 79 -2.71 8.98 -2.47
C GLY A 79 -2.83 10.03 -1.36
N TRP A 80 -1.94 9.99 -0.37
CA TRP A 80 -1.87 11.01 0.68
C TRP A 80 -1.55 12.39 0.11
N ALA A 81 -0.49 12.50 -0.70
CA ALA A 81 -0.05 13.77 -1.28
C ALA A 81 -1.09 14.35 -2.24
N GLY A 82 -1.75 13.50 -3.04
CA GLY A 82 -2.83 13.91 -3.94
C GLY A 82 -4.05 14.40 -3.18
N SER A 83 -4.49 13.67 -2.15
CA SER A 83 -5.65 14.05 -1.32
C SER A 83 -5.38 15.33 -0.55
N GLU A 84 -4.19 15.49 0.02
CA GLU A 84 -3.81 16.70 0.75
C GLU A 84 -3.82 17.94 -0.17
N ARG A 85 -3.24 17.83 -1.37
CA ARG A 85 -3.28 18.93 -2.36
C ARG A 85 -4.71 19.23 -2.82
N ALA A 86 -5.54 18.20 -3.04
CA ALA A 86 -6.94 18.38 -3.44
C ALA A 86 -7.76 19.11 -2.37
N MET A 87 -7.58 18.74 -1.09
CA MET A 87 -8.21 19.41 0.04
C MET A 87 -7.79 20.88 0.14
N ARG A 88 -6.49 21.18 -0.04
CA ARG A 88 -5.97 22.56 -0.04
C ARG A 88 -6.49 23.41 -1.19
N ALA A 89 -6.72 22.80 -2.35
CA ALA A 89 -7.26 23.46 -3.53
C ALA A 89 -8.79 23.54 -3.56
N GLY A 90 -9.49 22.90 -2.61
CA GLY A 90 -10.96 22.86 -2.57
C GLY A 90 -11.59 22.08 -3.73
N VAL A 91 -10.84 21.14 -4.33
CA VAL A 91 -11.31 20.32 -5.47
C VAL A 91 -11.74 18.93 -5.01
N PRO A 92 -12.55 18.19 -5.80
CA PRO A 92 -12.96 16.84 -5.46
C PRO A 92 -11.77 15.91 -5.19
N LEU A 93 -11.94 15.00 -4.22
CA LEU A 93 -10.89 14.05 -3.85
C LEU A 93 -10.63 13.04 -4.99
N PRO A 94 -9.36 12.74 -5.31
CA PRO A 94 -9.03 11.80 -6.36
C PRO A 94 -9.48 10.38 -5.99
N SER A 95 -10.18 9.71 -6.91
CA SER A 95 -10.54 8.30 -6.73
C SER A 95 -9.32 7.41 -6.97
N THR A 96 -9.17 6.36 -6.16
CA THR A 96 -8.04 5.42 -6.29
C THR A 96 -8.52 4.08 -6.85
N ALA A 97 -8.19 3.79 -8.11
CA ALA A 97 -8.55 2.54 -8.80
C ALA A 97 -7.71 1.31 -8.40
N PHE A 98 -6.76 1.47 -7.47
CA PHE A 98 -5.77 0.44 -7.13
C PHE A 98 -6.28 -0.64 -6.13
N LYS A 99 -7.40 -0.39 -5.46
CA LYS A 99 -8.01 -1.32 -4.48
C LYS A 99 -8.35 -2.71 -5.06
N PRO A 100 -9.02 -2.84 -6.22
CA PRO A 100 -9.30 -4.15 -6.82
C PRO A 100 -8.03 -4.89 -7.22
N ALA A 101 -7.01 -4.19 -7.74
CA ALA A 101 -5.74 -4.81 -8.11
C ALA A 101 -5.08 -5.50 -6.91
N LEU A 102 -5.04 -4.82 -5.74
CA LEU A 102 -4.49 -5.42 -4.54
C LEU A 102 -5.26 -6.68 -4.10
N ALA A 103 -6.59 -6.63 -4.13
CA ALA A 103 -7.42 -7.78 -3.77
C ALA A 103 -7.15 -8.99 -4.68
N VAL A 104 -7.02 -8.74 -5.99
CA VAL A 104 -6.68 -9.78 -6.98
C VAL A 104 -5.29 -10.35 -6.72
N THR A 105 -4.28 -9.52 -6.45
CA THR A 105 -2.92 -10.01 -6.19
C THR A 105 -2.84 -10.88 -4.93
N VAL A 106 -3.51 -10.48 -3.85
CA VAL A 106 -3.55 -11.28 -2.61
C VAL A 106 -4.28 -12.60 -2.83
N ALA A 107 -5.42 -12.58 -3.53
CA ALA A 107 -6.16 -13.79 -3.86
C ALA A 107 -5.35 -14.74 -4.74
N LEU A 108 -4.65 -14.21 -5.74
CA LEU A 108 -3.78 -14.99 -6.61
C LEU A 108 -2.61 -15.63 -5.85
N ALA A 109 -1.93 -14.88 -4.98
CA ALA A 109 -0.85 -15.43 -4.17
C ALA A 109 -1.33 -16.59 -3.28
N GLY A 110 -2.50 -16.43 -2.64
CA GLY A 110 -3.11 -17.51 -1.86
C GLY A 110 -3.47 -18.74 -2.70
N LEU A 111 -3.99 -18.53 -3.91
CA LEU A 111 -4.31 -19.63 -4.83
C LEU A 111 -3.04 -20.38 -5.28
N LEU A 112 -1.96 -19.68 -5.61
CA LEU A 112 -0.69 -20.30 -6.00
C LEU A 112 -0.12 -21.17 -4.87
N LEU A 113 -0.14 -20.67 -3.63
CA LEU A 113 0.29 -21.45 -2.46
C LEU A 113 -0.59 -22.67 -2.23
N GLY A 114 -1.92 -22.53 -2.35
CA GLY A 114 -2.86 -23.62 -2.20
C GLY A 114 -2.69 -24.71 -3.26
N ILE A 115 -2.52 -24.32 -4.52
CA ILE A 115 -2.24 -25.26 -5.62
C ILE A 115 -0.88 -25.92 -5.40
N GLY A 116 0.16 -25.15 -5.09
CA GLY A 116 1.50 -25.67 -4.82
C GLY A 116 1.50 -26.71 -3.71
N ALA A 117 0.78 -26.46 -2.61
CA ALA A 117 0.64 -27.42 -1.52
C ALA A 117 -0.12 -28.70 -1.91
N LEU A 118 -0.98 -28.67 -2.93
CA LEU A 118 -1.73 -29.84 -3.40
C LEU A 118 -0.95 -30.72 -4.39
N ILE A 119 0.07 -30.18 -5.04
CA ILE A 119 0.85 -30.84 -6.10
C ILE A 119 2.29 -31.18 -5.69
N THR A 120 2.66 -30.89 -4.43
CA THR A 120 3.95 -31.27 -3.84
C THR A 120 3.90 -32.72 -3.37
#